data_AF-C6T8L5-F1
#
_entry.id   AF-C6T8L5-F1
#
_cell.length_a   1.000
_cell.length_b   1.000
_cell.length_c   1.000
_cell.angle_alpha   90.00
_cell.angle_beta   90.00
_cell.angle_gamma   90.00
#
_symmetry.space_group_name_H-M   'P 1'
#
loop_
_entity.id
_entity.type
_entity.pdbx_description
1 polymer ?
#
loop_
_entity_poly.entity_id
_entity_poly.type
_entity_poly.pdbx_seq_one_letter_code
_entity_poly.pdbx_strand_id
1 'polypeptide(L)'
;MWKPTLLGQDRIWHIRAVLKADPSFEEAPWPSLSADAKDFVKRLLNKDYRKRLTAAQALSHPWLVNHCDDVKIPFDMIIHKLVKTYICSSSLRKSALGALAKTLTLVQLAYLREQFNMLGPNKSGLISMQNFKTAILRSATDASKDSRVLDYVNMVSSIQYRKLDFEEFCAAAISVHQLEGMESWEQHARRAYEMFEKEGNRPIMIEELASELGLSPSVPIHVVLQDWIRHSDGKLSFLGFVRLLHGVSSRTFQKA
;
A
#
# COMPACT_ATOMS: atom_id res chain seq x y z
N MET A 1 -7.97 6.78 23.68
CA MET A 1 -6.53 6.43 23.68
C MET A 1 -6.33 5.41 24.76
N TRP A 2 -5.38 4.50 24.63
CA TRP A 2 -4.92 3.67 25.75
C TRP A 2 -4.55 4.60 26.90
N LYS A 3 -5.45 4.77 27.87
CA LYS A 3 -5.13 5.52 29.08
C LYS A 3 -4.09 4.67 29.79
N PRO A 4 -2.89 5.18 30.07
CA PRO A 4 -2.06 4.59 31.09
C PRO A 4 -2.76 4.91 32.42
N THR A 5 -3.80 4.15 32.74
CA THR A 5 -4.40 4.22 34.06
C THR A 5 -3.42 3.62 35.04
N LEU A 6 -2.68 4.54 35.68
CA LEU A 6 -2.20 4.46 37.06
C LEU A 6 -1.12 3.40 37.34
N LEU A 7 0.05 3.93 37.71
CA LEU A 7 1.03 3.37 38.66
C LEU A 7 0.57 2.06 39.33
N GLY A 8 1.08 0.92 38.86
CA GLY A 8 0.99 -0.35 39.62
C GLY A 8 0.58 -1.63 38.87
N GLN A 9 0.29 -1.62 37.57
CA GLN A 9 -0.10 -2.85 36.84
C GLN A 9 1.01 -3.48 35.98
N ASP A 10 1.13 -4.82 36.09
CA ASP A 10 2.10 -5.67 35.42
C ASP A 10 2.22 -5.40 33.91
N ARG A 11 3.45 -5.44 33.38
CA ARG A 11 3.75 -5.28 31.94
C ARG A 11 2.91 -6.21 31.05
N ILE A 12 2.54 -7.39 31.56
CA ILE A 12 1.73 -8.38 30.86
C ILE A 12 0.32 -7.86 30.58
N TRP A 13 -0.28 -7.11 31.51
CA TRP A 13 -1.60 -6.49 31.32
C TRP A 13 -1.56 -5.42 30.25
N HIS A 14 -0.54 -4.56 30.24
CA HIS A 14 -0.34 -3.54 29.20
C HIS A 14 -0.14 -4.16 27.81
N ILE A 15 0.67 -5.21 27.70
CA ILE A 15 0.88 -5.93 26.44
C ILE A 15 -0.44 -6.57 25.97
N ARG A 16 -1.18 -7.24 26.86
CA ARG A 16 -2.47 -7.85 26.52
C ARG A 16 -3.52 -6.81 26.12
N ALA A 17 -3.53 -5.66 26.78
CA ALA A 17 -4.38 -4.55 26.43
C ALA A 17 -4.06 -4.13 24.98
N VAL A 18 -2.82 -3.70 24.70
CA VAL A 18 -2.34 -3.26 23.37
C VAL A 18 -2.64 -4.28 22.26
N LEU A 19 -2.55 -5.57 22.56
CA LEU A 19 -2.83 -6.63 21.59
C LEU A 19 -4.33 -6.87 21.32
N LYS A 20 -5.23 -6.58 22.28
CA LYS A 20 -6.63 -7.00 22.21
C LYS A 20 -7.63 -5.86 22.01
N ALA A 21 -7.54 -4.77 22.77
CA ALA A 21 -8.54 -3.71 22.69
C ALA A 21 -8.32 -2.77 21.50
N ASP A 22 -9.38 -2.14 21.01
CA ASP A 22 -9.26 -1.07 20.00
C ASP A 22 -9.14 0.28 20.71
N PRO A 23 -8.31 1.21 20.20
CA PRO A 23 -8.23 2.54 20.80
C PRO A 23 -9.59 3.25 20.70
N SER A 24 -10.20 3.57 21.85
CA SER A 24 -11.41 4.40 21.91
C SER A 24 -11.07 5.88 21.69
N PHE A 25 -11.89 6.60 20.92
CA PHE A 25 -11.76 8.05 20.67
C PHE A 25 -13.00 8.84 21.12
N GLU A 26 -13.83 8.23 21.96
CA GLU A 26 -15.10 8.81 22.42
C GLU A 26 -14.95 9.66 23.70
N GLU A 27 -13.93 9.36 24.51
CA GLU A 27 -13.72 10.04 25.79
C GLU A 27 -12.81 11.27 25.67
N ALA A 28 -12.98 12.24 26.58
CA ALA A 28 -12.08 13.38 26.68
C ALA A 28 -10.59 12.94 26.78
N PRO A 29 -9.66 13.63 26.10
CA PRO A 29 -9.84 14.88 25.36
C PRO A 29 -10.24 14.71 23.88
N TRP A 30 -10.57 13.50 23.42
CA TRP A 30 -10.75 13.24 21.98
C TRP A 30 -11.85 14.06 21.34
N PRO A 31 -13.08 14.15 21.87
CA PRO A 31 -14.14 14.95 21.24
C PRO A 31 -13.70 16.39 20.91
N SER A 32 -12.86 17.01 21.74
CA SER A 32 -12.34 18.37 21.53
C SER A 32 -11.19 18.53 20.53
N LEU A 33 -10.57 17.43 20.06
CA LEU A 33 -9.48 17.50 19.09
C LEU A 33 -10.01 17.59 17.65
N SER A 34 -9.20 18.19 16.76
CA SER A 34 -9.52 18.29 15.33
C SER A 34 -9.64 16.91 14.66
N ALA A 35 -10.39 16.86 13.56
CA ALA A 35 -10.55 15.64 12.76
C ALA A 35 -9.20 15.11 12.27
N ASP A 36 -8.31 15.99 11.80
CA ASP A 36 -6.98 15.63 11.32
C ASP A 36 -6.09 15.02 12.41
N ALA A 37 -6.19 15.51 13.66
CA ALA A 37 -5.46 14.96 14.80
C ALA A 37 -5.90 13.53 15.11
N LYS A 38 -7.23 13.30 15.07
CA LYS A 38 -7.82 11.97 15.27
C LYS A 38 -7.42 11.02 14.14
N ASP A 39 -7.53 11.46 12.89
CA ASP A 39 -7.15 10.67 11.71
C ASP A 39 -5.67 10.26 11.76
N PHE A 40 -4.80 11.21 12.08
CA PHE A 40 -3.36 10.96 12.22
C PHE A 40 -3.07 9.83 13.22
N VAL A 41 -3.65 9.90 14.42
CA VAL A 41 -3.43 8.89 15.46
C VAL A 41 -4.08 7.55 15.09
N LYS A 42 -5.29 7.55 14.52
CA LYS A 42 -5.95 6.33 14.04
C LYS A 42 -5.08 5.58 13.03
N ARG A 43 -4.46 6.30 12.09
CA ARG A 43 -3.60 5.72 11.06
C ARG A 43 -2.27 5.20 11.62
N LEU A 44 -1.68 5.87 12.60
CA LEU A 44 -0.46 5.39 13.26
C LEU A 44 -0.70 4.16 14.16
N LEU A 45 -1.82 4.14 14.87
CA LEU A 45 -2.17 3.08 15.82
C LEU A 45 -3.01 1.96 15.20
N ASN A 46 -3.01 1.81 13.88
CA ASN A 46 -3.71 0.72 13.22
C ASN A 46 -3.09 -0.63 13.63
N LYS A 47 -3.90 -1.57 14.13
CA LYS A 47 -3.42 -2.89 14.56
C LYS A 47 -2.69 -3.62 13.42
N ASP A 48 -3.26 -3.61 12.22
CA ASP A 48 -2.61 -4.17 11.04
C ASP A 48 -1.47 -3.25 10.59
N TYR A 49 -0.24 -3.73 10.75
CA TYR A 49 0.97 -2.97 10.42
C TYR A 49 1.04 -2.56 8.95
N ARG A 50 0.35 -3.27 8.05
CA ARG A 50 0.32 -2.95 6.62
C ARG A 50 -0.57 -1.74 6.31
N LYS A 51 -1.52 -1.44 7.20
CA LYS A 51 -2.41 -0.28 7.10
C LYS A 51 -1.83 0.97 7.78
N ARG A 52 -0.77 0.81 8.59
CA ARG A 52 -0.12 1.93 9.27
C ARG A 52 0.62 2.83 8.29
N LEU A 53 0.68 4.11 8.59
CA LEU A 53 1.57 5.05 7.91
C LEU A 53 3.02 4.68 8.19
N THR A 54 3.88 4.87 7.20
CA THR A 54 5.32 4.93 7.41
C THR A 54 5.69 6.25 8.10
N ALA A 55 6.92 6.34 8.63
CA ALA A 55 7.41 7.59 9.21
C ALA A 55 7.40 8.74 8.18
N ALA A 56 7.78 8.47 6.92
CA ALA A 56 7.77 9.46 5.85
C ALA A 56 6.35 9.96 5.53
N GLN A 57 5.37 9.05 5.44
CA GLN A 57 3.96 9.41 5.22
C GLN A 57 3.33 10.11 6.43
N ALA A 58 3.76 9.78 7.65
CA ALA A 58 3.31 10.46 8.84
C ALA A 58 3.75 11.93 8.83
N LEU A 59 5.02 12.20 8.46
CA LEU A 59 5.54 13.56 8.34
C LEU A 59 4.80 14.39 7.28
N SER A 60 4.26 13.75 6.24
CA SER A 60 3.45 14.41 5.20
C SER A 60 1.97 14.56 5.54
N HIS A 61 1.54 14.18 6.75
CA HIS A 61 0.13 14.22 7.12
C HIS A 61 -0.36 15.66 7.34
N PRO A 62 -1.57 16.06 6.88
CA PRO A 62 -2.08 17.43 7.01
C PRO A 62 -1.99 17.98 8.44
N TRP A 63 -2.24 17.12 9.43
CA TRP A 63 -2.11 17.49 10.85
C TRP A 63 -0.71 17.99 11.23
N LEU A 64 0.37 17.40 10.69
CA LEU A 64 1.75 17.82 11.00
C LEU A 64 2.23 18.94 10.08
N VAL A 65 1.94 18.85 8.78
CA VAL A 65 2.38 19.84 7.79
C VAL A 65 1.87 21.25 8.13
N ASN A 66 0.63 21.37 8.61
CA ASN A 66 0.05 22.65 9.02
C ASN A 66 0.73 23.29 10.26
N HIS A 67 1.63 22.59 10.94
CA HIS A 67 2.28 23.04 12.17
C HIS A 67 3.81 23.05 12.09
N CYS A 68 4.41 22.66 10.96
CA CYS A 68 5.86 22.56 10.83
C CYS A 68 6.33 22.81 9.39
N ASP A 69 6.88 24.00 9.13
CA ASP A 69 7.23 24.46 7.78
C ASP A 69 8.57 23.89 7.23
N ASP A 70 9.41 23.28 8.06
CA ASP A 70 10.78 22.84 7.69
C ASP A 70 11.01 21.33 7.78
N VAL A 71 9.93 20.54 7.71
CA VAL A 71 10.05 19.07 7.76
C VAL A 71 10.43 18.52 6.40
N LYS A 72 11.68 18.07 6.27
CA LYS A 72 12.14 17.32 5.09
C LYS A 72 11.63 15.89 5.15
N ILE A 73 10.74 15.53 4.22
CA ILE A 73 10.22 14.17 4.11
C ILE A 73 11.29 13.28 3.45
N PRO A 74 11.75 12.22 4.12
CA PRO A 74 12.74 11.32 3.53
C PRO A 74 12.12 10.45 2.42
N PHE A 75 12.98 9.90 1.55
CA PHE A 75 12.55 8.93 0.57
C PHE A 75 12.11 7.64 1.26
N ASP A 76 10.91 7.16 0.93
CA ASP A 76 10.29 6.05 1.62
C ASP A 76 10.59 4.71 0.96
N MET A 77 11.17 3.80 1.74
CA MET A 77 11.49 2.44 1.30
C MET A 77 10.25 1.61 0.92
N ILE A 78 9.05 1.98 1.40
CA ILE A 78 7.81 1.32 0.96
C ILE A 78 7.58 1.48 -0.55
N ILE A 79 7.96 2.63 -1.12
CA ILE A 79 7.78 2.95 -2.55
C ILE A 79 8.54 1.92 -3.38
N HIS A 80 9.79 1.66 -3.04
CA HIS A 80 10.61 0.67 -3.74
C HIS A 80 10.01 -0.74 -3.66
N LYS A 81 9.50 -1.14 -2.48
CA LYS A 81 8.85 -2.45 -2.30
C LYS A 81 7.59 -2.58 -3.15
N LEU A 82 6.73 -1.56 -3.17
CA LEU A 82 5.49 -1.55 -3.93
C LEU A 82 5.76 -1.56 -5.43
N VAL A 83 6.66 -0.68 -5.91
CA VAL A 83 7.03 -0.61 -7.33
C VAL A 83 7.63 -1.92 -7.82
N LYS A 84 8.50 -2.56 -7.04
CA LYS A 84 9.02 -3.89 -7.39
C LYS A 84 7.90 -4.91 -7.54
N THR A 85 6.99 -4.96 -6.56
CA THR A 85 5.84 -5.88 -6.58
C THR A 85 4.98 -5.64 -7.82
N TYR A 86 4.68 -4.37 -8.12
CA TYR A 86 3.94 -3.95 -9.30
C TYR A 86 4.62 -4.43 -10.58
N ILE A 87 5.92 -4.18 -10.76
CA ILE A 87 6.66 -4.55 -11.98
C ILE A 87 6.60 -6.06 -12.24
N CYS A 88 6.70 -6.87 -11.18
CA CYS A 88 6.62 -8.33 -11.26
C CYS A 88 5.18 -8.87 -11.35
N SER A 89 4.16 -8.03 -11.25
CA SER A 89 2.75 -8.43 -11.34
C SER A 89 2.30 -8.64 -12.79
N SER A 90 1.25 -9.44 -12.95
CA SER A 90 0.51 -9.64 -14.19
C SER A 90 -0.05 -8.33 -14.76
N SER A 91 -0.29 -8.32 -16.08
CA SER A 91 -0.95 -7.20 -16.75
C SER A 91 -2.34 -6.92 -16.17
N LEU A 92 -3.05 -7.96 -15.73
CA LEU A 92 -4.36 -7.87 -15.10
C LEU A 92 -4.30 -7.07 -13.79
N ARG A 93 -3.37 -7.41 -12.88
CA ARG A 93 -3.21 -6.67 -11.62
C ARG A 93 -2.71 -5.24 -11.84
N LYS A 94 -1.79 -5.03 -12.79
CA LYS A 94 -1.33 -3.68 -13.15
C LYS A 94 -2.50 -2.81 -13.62
N SER A 95 -3.40 -3.35 -14.44
CA SER A 95 -4.63 -2.67 -14.87
C SER A 95 -5.55 -2.34 -13.68
N ALA A 96 -5.74 -3.28 -12.76
CA ALA A 96 -6.55 -3.06 -11.56
C ALA A 96 -5.97 -1.95 -10.64
N LEU A 97 -4.66 -1.97 -10.40
CA LEU A 97 -3.97 -0.93 -9.62
C LEU A 97 -4.00 0.43 -10.34
N GLY A 98 -3.91 0.44 -11.67
CA GLY A 98 -4.09 1.64 -12.48
C GLY A 98 -5.49 2.23 -12.33
N ALA A 99 -6.53 1.40 -12.40
CA ALA A 99 -7.90 1.83 -12.18
C ALA A 99 -8.09 2.41 -10.76
N LEU A 100 -7.49 1.79 -9.75
CA LEU A 100 -7.51 2.29 -8.37
C LEU A 100 -6.79 3.64 -8.23
N ALA A 101 -5.59 3.79 -8.80
CA ALA A 101 -4.84 5.04 -8.74
C ALA A 101 -5.61 6.22 -9.36
N LYS A 102 -6.36 5.98 -10.45
CA LYS A 102 -7.21 7.00 -11.11
C LYS A 102 -8.36 7.51 -10.23
N THR A 103 -8.75 6.78 -9.17
CA THR A 103 -9.81 7.23 -8.25
C THR A 103 -9.33 8.21 -7.18
N LEU A 104 -8.01 8.27 -6.95
CA LEU A 104 -7.43 9.07 -5.90
C LEU A 104 -7.44 10.56 -6.24
N THR A 105 -7.72 11.38 -5.23
CA THR A 105 -7.71 12.85 -5.35
C THR A 105 -6.29 13.41 -5.41
N LEU A 106 -6.14 14.64 -5.89
CA LEU A 106 -4.85 15.35 -5.90
C LEU A 106 -4.20 15.41 -4.51
N VAL A 107 -5.01 15.60 -3.45
CA VAL A 107 -4.53 15.63 -2.07
C VAL A 107 -3.98 14.27 -1.64
N GLN A 108 -4.66 13.18 -2.00
CA GLN A 108 -4.18 11.82 -1.70
C GLN A 108 -2.92 11.44 -2.48
N LEU A 109 -2.74 12.01 -3.68
CA LEU A 109 -1.56 11.80 -4.52
C LEU A 109 -0.39 12.74 -4.20
N ALA A 110 -0.59 13.76 -3.34
CA ALA A 110 0.43 14.77 -3.06
C ALA A 110 1.73 14.15 -2.50
N TYR A 111 1.60 13.21 -1.57
CA TYR A 111 2.75 12.47 -1.03
C TYR A 111 3.48 11.68 -2.12
N LEU A 112 2.75 10.97 -2.99
CA LEU A 112 3.36 10.23 -4.10
C LEU A 112 4.05 11.16 -5.11
N ARG A 113 3.49 12.35 -5.35
CA ARG A 113 4.12 13.38 -6.19
C ARG A 113 5.48 13.79 -5.64
N GLU A 114 5.59 14.00 -4.33
CA GLU A 114 6.85 14.35 -3.70
C GLU A 114 7.89 13.23 -3.82
N GLN A 115 7.49 11.98 -3.53
CA GLN A 115 8.35 10.81 -3.70
C GLN A 115 8.79 10.62 -5.16
N PHE A 116 7.91 10.87 -6.13
CA PHE A 116 8.22 10.84 -7.55
C PHE A 116 9.28 11.88 -7.93
N ASN A 117 9.14 13.10 -7.44
CA ASN A 117 10.10 14.18 -7.69
C ASN A 117 11.48 13.87 -7.09
N MET A 118 11.53 13.24 -5.92
CA MET A 118 12.80 12.80 -5.30
C MET A 118 13.56 11.76 -6.13
N LEU A 119 12.86 10.95 -6.93
CA LEU A 119 13.49 9.99 -7.85
C LEU A 119 14.20 10.69 -9.03
N GLY A 120 13.89 11.96 -9.28
CA GLY A 120 14.49 12.74 -10.37
C GLY A 120 14.05 12.25 -11.75
N PRO A 121 12.78 12.45 -12.14
CA PRO A 121 12.33 12.15 -13.50
C PRO A 121 13.18 12.89 -14.53
N ASN A 122 13.37 12.27 -15.70
CA ASN A 122 14.06 12.91 -16.80
C ASN A 122 13.23 14.07 -17.39
N LYS A 123 13.78 14.78 -18.38
CA LYS A 123 13.09 15.92 -19.04
C LYS A 123 11.73 15.55 -19.67
N SER A 124 11.48 14.27 -19.94
CA SER A 124 10.22 13.76 -20.46
C SER A 124 9.23 13.36 -19.34
N GLY A 125 9.55 13.62 -18.07
CA GLY A 125 8.70 13.28 -16.93
C GLY A 125 8.70 11.80 -16.57
N LEU A 126 9.72 11.03 -17.01
CA LEU A 126 9.77 9.58 -16.81
C LEU A 126 10.88 9.17 -15.83
N ILE A 127 10.60 8.17 -14.99
CA ILE A 127 11.57 7.53 -14.09
C ILE A 127 11.92 6.12 -14.54
N SER A 128 13.15 5.69 -14.28
CA SER A 128 13.67 4.36 -14.61
C SER A 128 14.10 3.61 -13.35
N MET A 129 14.37 2.30 -13.46
CA MET A 129 14.90 1.53 -12.32
C MET A 129 16.25 2.06 -11.81
N GLN A 130 17.03 2.70 -12.69
CA GLN A 130 18.25 3.38 -12.29
C GLN A 130 17.99 4.59 -11.38
N ASN A 131 16.86 5.29 -11.56
CA ASN A 131 16.45 6.38 -10.65
C ASN A 131 16.18 5.84 -9.25
N PHE A 132 15.46 4.72 -9.14
CA PHE A 132 15.20 4.06 -7.85
C PHE A 132 16.49 3.61 -7.17
N LYS A 133 17.40 2.98 -7.92
CA LYS A 133 18.73 2.59 -7.41
C LYS A 133 19.47 3.79 -6.84
N THR A 134 19.56 4.88 -7.59
CA THR A 134 20.24 6.09 -7.15
C THR A 134 19.57 6.70 -5.91
N ALA A 135 18.25 6.77 -5.85
CA ALA A 135 17.52 7.33 -4.71
C ALA A 135 17.72 6.51 -3.43
N ILE A 136 17.72 5.18 -3.54
CA ILE A 136 17.98 4.28 -2.40
C ILE A 136 19.42 4.43 -1.91
N LEU A 137 20.39 4.47 -2.83
CA LEU A 137 21.80 4.69 -2.49
C LEU A 137 22.05 6.04 -1.81
N ARG A 138 21.33 7.09 -2.22
CA ARG A 138 21.41 8.42 -1.59
C ARG A 138 20.78 8.46 -0.19
N SER A 139 19.77 7.63 0.03
CA SER A 139 19.05 7.55 1.31
C SER A 139 19.65 6.50 2.26
N ALA A 140 20.66 5.76 1.80
CA ALA A 140 21.34 4.72 2.55
C ALA A 140 22.22 5.34 3.66
N THR A 141 21.88 5.08 4.92
CA THR A 141 22.74 5.38 6.08
C THR A 141 23.91 4.39 6.16
N ASP A 142 24.95 4.67 6.95
CA ASP A 142 26.10 3.76 7.10
C ASP A 142 25.69 2.35 7.57
N ALA A 143 24.68 2.24 8.45
CA ALA A 143 24.10 0.96 8.87
C ALA A 143 23.42 0.15 7.74
N SER A 144 23.07 0.78 6.61
CA SER A 144 22.44 0.13 5.47
C SER A 144 23.43 -0.35 4.40
N LYS A 145 24.69 0.13 4.45
CA LYS A 145 25.79 -0.30 3.57
C LYS A 145 26.26 -1.72 3.88
N ASP A 146 26.19 -2.13 5.15
CA ASP A 146 26.46 -3.52 5.59
C ASP A 146 25.28 -4.47 5.39
N SER A 147 24.17 -3.99 4.80
CA SER A 147 22.95 -4.78 4.67
C SER A 147 22.72 -5.31 3.25
N ARG A 148 21.97 -6.41 3.17
CA ARG A 148 21.45 -7.04 1.92
C ARG A 148 20.63 -6.09 1.02
N VAL A 149 20.41 -4.84 1.44
CA VAL A 149 19.74 -3.79 0.66
C VAL A 149 20.50 -3.51 -0.63
N LEU A 150 21.83 -3.50 -0.63
CA LEU A 150 22.59 -3.23 -1.86
C LEU A 150 22.43 -4.35 -2.90
N ASP A 151 22.51 -5.60 -2.47
CA ASP A 151 22.24 -6.77 -3.34
C ASP A 151 20.82 -6.76 -3.86
N TYR A 152 19.85 -6.43 -2.99
CA TYR A 152 18.45 -6.29 -3.35
C TYR A 152 18.22 -5.17 -4.37
N VAL A 153 18.86 -4.02 -4.20
CA VAL A 153 18.81 -2.89 -5.13
C VAL A 153 19.45 -3.27 -6.47
N ASN A 154 20.58 -3.98 -6.46
CA ASN A 154 21.23 -4.45 -7.67
C ASN A 154 20.36 -5.43 -8.45
N MET A 155 19.75 -6.41 -7.76
CA MET A 155 18.79 -7.35 -8.35
C MET A 155 17.57 -6.66 -8.96
N VAL A 156 17.06 -5.60 -8.33
CA VAL A 156 15.91 -4.86 -8.87
C VAL A 156 16.33 -3.98 -10.04
N SER A 157 17.53 -3.39 -9.99
CA SER A 157 18.04 -2.55 -11.07
C SER A 157 18.37 -3.34 -12.35
N SER A 158 18.58 -4.65 -12.27
CA SER A 158 18.75 -5.51 -13.45
C SER A 158 17.42 -5.85 -14.13
N ILE A 159 16.28 -5.55 -13.51
CA ILE A 159 14.97 -5.73 -14.14
C ILE A 159 14.84 -4.69 -15.26
N GLN A 160 14.87 -5.16 -16.50
CA GLN A 160 14.57 -4.35 -17.67
C GLN A 160 13.06 -4.11 -17.73
N TYR A 161 12.61 -3.00 -17.14
CA TYR A 161 11.23 -2.52 -17.26
C TYR A 161 11.19 -1.20 -18.00
N ARG A 162 10.06 -0.91 -18.65
CA ARG A 162 9.84 0.39 -19.30
C ARG A 162 9.94 1.52 -18.26
N LYS A 163 10.22 2.73 -18.73
CA LYS A 163 10.19 3.90 -17.85
C LYS A 163 8.75 4.16 -17.41
N LEU A 164 8.56 4.60 -16.17
CA LEU A 164 7.26 4.93 -15.60
C LEU A 164 7.02 6.43 -15.74
N ASP A 165 5.85 6.82 -16.23
CA ASP A 165 5.33 8.17 -16.04
C ASP A 165 4.72 8.31 -14.62
N PHE A 166 4.19 9.49 -14.32
CA PHE A 166 3.61 9.75 -13.01
C PHE A 166 2.36 8.88 -12.73
N GLU A 167 1.54 8.61 -13.73
CA GLU A 167 0.30 7.84 -13.55
C GLU A 167 0.61 6.37 -13.27
N GLU A 168 1.53 5.78 -14.05
CA GLU A 168 2.01 4.43 -13.82
C GLU A 168 2.77 4.33 -12.48
N PHE A 169 3.51 5.36 -12.11
CA PHE A 169 4.14 5.41 -10.79
C PHE A 169 3.12 5.42 -9.66
N CYS A 170 2.03 6.19 -9.79
CA CYS A 170 0.96 6.18 -8.79
C CYS A 170 0.35 4.78 -8.66
N ALA A 171 0.03 4.13 -9.78
CA ALA A 171 -0.45 2.75 -9.79
C ALA A 171 0.54 1.77 -9.13
N ALA A 172 1.84 1.98 -9.34
CA ALA A 172 2.90 1.14 -8.80
C ALA A 172 3.22 1.39 -7.32
N ALA A 173 2.95 2.59 -6.82
CA ALA A 173 3.36 3.05 -5.49
C ALA A 173 2.21 3.15 -4.47
N ILE A 174 0.96 2.87 -4.87
CA ILE A 174 -0.17 2.82 -3.92
C ILE A 174 -0.11 1.56 -3.04
N SER A 175 -0.33 1.75 -1.74
CA SER A 175 -0.53 0.63 -0.81
C SER A 175 -2.01 0.37 -0.63
N VAL A 176 -2.50 -0.75 -1.19
CA VAL A 176 -3.90 -1.18 -1.05
C VAL A 176 -4.29 -1.32 0.43
N HIS A 177 -3.40 -1.87 1.26
CA HIS A 177 -3.65 -1.98 2.70
C HIS A 177 -3.81 -0.63 3.39
N GLN A 178 -3.01 0.38 3.04
CA GLN A 178 -3.14 1.72 3.63
C GLN A 178 -4.43 2.40 3.16
N LEU A 179 -4.81 2.22 1.89
CA LEU A 179 -6.08 2.73 1.37
C LEU A 179 -7.28 2.08 2.07
N GLU A 180 -7.24 0.76 2.33
CA GLU A 180 -8.25 0.04 3.14
C GLU A 180 -8.36 0.53 4.60
N GLY A 181 -7.36 1.26 5.08
CA GLY A 181 -7.41 1.91 6.39
C GLY A 181 -8.17 3.23 6.39
N MET A 182 -8.50 3.77 5.21
CA MET A 182 -9.20 5.04 5.04
C MET A 182 -10.72 4.85 5.01
N GLU A 183 -11.46 5.81 5.52
CA GLU A 183 -12.93 5.82 5.46
C GLU A 183 -13.46 5.85 4.02
N SER A 184 -12.70 6.42 3.08
CA SER A 184 -13.05 6.51 1.66
C SER A 184 -12.74 5.25 0.84
N TRP A 185 -12.23 4.17 1.45
CA TRP A 185 -11.85 2.94 0.75
C TRP A 185 -12.97 2.38 -0.13
N GLU A 186 -14.17 2.23 0.42
CA GLU A 186 -15.27 1.59 -0.31
C GLU A 186 -15.64 2.36 -1.59
N GLN A 187 -15.69 3.70 -1.50
CA GLN A 187 -15.95 4.56 -2.65
C GLN A 187 -14.85 4.42 -3.72
N HIS A 188 -13.58 4.43 -3.31
CA HIS A 188 -12.45 4.25 -4.23
C HIS A 188 -12.46 2.88 -4.88
N ALA A 189 -12.64 1.81 -4.10
CA ALA A 189 -12.67 0.45 -4.61
C ALA A 189 -13.82 0.23 -5.62
N ARG A 190 -15.03 0.73 -5.32
CA ARG A 190 -16.19 0.63 -6.22
C ARG A 190 -15.96 1.37 -7.53
N ARG A 191 -15.53 2.63 -7.47
CA ARG A 191 -15.25 3.45 -8.66
C ARG A 191 -14.10 2.85 -9.49
N ALA A 192 -13.08 2.31 -8.83
CA ALA A 192 -11.97 1.63 -9.50
C ALA A 192 -12.45 0.38 -10.23
N TYR A 193 -13.35 -0.40 -9.63
CA TYR A 193 -13.94 -1.57 -10.28
C TYR A 193 -14.79 -1.18 -11.50
N GLU A 194 -15.55 -0.09 -11.45
CA GLU A 194 -16.31 0.41 -12.61
C GLU A 194 -15.40 0.81 -13.78
N MET A 195 -14.25 1.41 -13.48
CA MET A 195 -13.24 1.74 -14.50
C MET A 195 -12.55 0.48 -15.03
N PHE A 196 -12.20 -0.45 -14.14
CA PHE A 196 -11.61 -1.73 -14.49
C PHE A 196 -12.56 -2.58 -15.35
N GLU A 197 -13.86 -2.62 -15.06
CA GLU A 197 -14.88 -3.32 -15.85
C GLU A 197 -14.88 -2.91 -17.33
N LYS A 198 -14.55 -1.64 -17.62
CA LYS A 198 -14.55 -1.09 -18.98
C LYS A 198 -13.21 -1.28 -19.68
N GLU A 199 -12.10 -1.07 -18.97
CA GLU A 199 -10.76 -0.95 -19.59
C GLU A 199 -9.90 -2.21 -19.41
N GLY A 200 -10.18 -3.04 -18.40
CA GLY A 200 -9.23 -4.06 -17.93
C GLY A 200 -9.84 -5.43 -17.58
N ASN A 201 -11.13 -5.51 -17.26
CA ASN A 201 -11.78 -6.74 -16.87
C ASN A 201 -12.13 -7.57 -18.12
N ARG A 202 -11.28 -8.56 -18.36
CA ARG A 202 -11.40 -9.55 -19.42
C ARG A 202 -11.73 -10.91 -18.82
N PRO A 203 -12.24 -11.87 -19.61
CA PRO A 203 -12.31 -13.27 -19.18
C PRO A 203 -10.94 -13.75 -18.71
N ILE A 204 -10.89 -14.45 -17.59
CA ILE A 204 -9.63 -14.82 -16.92
C ILE A 204 -9.32 -16.28 -17.09
N MET A 205 -8.06 -16.55 -17.46
CA MET A 205 -7.48 -17.87 -17.34
C MET A 205 -7.14 -18.14 -15.88
N ILE A 206 -7.64 -19.26 -15.34
CA ILE A 206 -7.49 -19.62 -13.93
C ILE A 206 -6.01 -19.65 -13.52
N GLU A 207 -5.13 -20.06 -14.43
CA GLU A 207 -3.69 -20.13 -14.24
C GLU A 207 -3.04 -18.76 -14.07
N GLU A 208 -3.53 -17.73 -14.78
CA GLU A 208 -3.05 -16.34 -14.65
C GLU A 208 -3.35 -15.84 -13.23
N LEU A 209 -4.56 -16.08 -12.74
CA LEU A 209 -4.99 -15.66 -11.40
C LEU A 209 -4.30 -16.48 -10.30
N ALA A 210 -4.13 -17.79 -10.49
CA ALA A 210 -3.42 -18.65 -9.54
C ALA A 210 -1.95 -18.23 -9.38
N SER A 211 -1.26 -17.92 -10.48
CA SER A 211 0.11 -17.43 -10.49
C SER A 211 0.24 -16.09 -9.73
N GLU A 212 -0.66 -15.14 -10.01
CA GLU A 212 -0.67 -13.82 -9.34
C GLU A 212 -0.91 -13.91 -7.83
N LEU A 213 -1.65 -14.93 -7.39
CA LEU A 213 -1.98 -15.14 -5.97
C LEU A 213 -0.99 -16.07 -5.27
N GLY A 214 -0.04 -16.66 -5.99
CA GLY A 214 0.90 -17.64 -5.45
C GLY A 214 0.22 -18.94 -5.00
N LEU A 215 -0.91 -19.29 -5.61
CA LEU A 215 -1.62 -20.53 -5.31
C LEU A 215 -0.87 -21.72 -5.92
N SER A 216 -0.60 -22.74 -5.10
CA SER A 216 0.01 -23.98 -5.57
C SER A 216 -0.97 -24.73 -6.50
N PRO A 217 -0.48 -25.43 -7.54
CA PRO A 217 -1.30 -26.31 -8.39
C PRO A 217 -2.05 -27.41 -7.61
N SER A 218 -1.63 -27.69 -6.38
CA SER A 218 -2.23 -28.67 -5.48
C SER A 218 -3.52 -28.21 -4.80
N VAL A 219 -3.84 -26.92 -4.85
CA VAL A 219 -5.09 -26.37 -4.30
C VAL A 219 -6.19 -26.55 -5.35
N PRO A 220 -7.42 -26.96 -4.98
CA PRO A 220 -8.56 -26.94 -5.90
C PRO A 220 -8.94 -25.48 -6.21
N ILE A 221 -8.20 -24.86 -7.14
CA ILE A 221 -8.29 -23.44 -7.48
C ILE A 221 -9.70 -23.06 -7.92
N HIS A 222 -10.42 -23.98 -8.58
CA HIS A 222 -11.82 -23.79 -8.99
C HIS A 222 -12.78 -23.56 -7.81
N VAL A 223 -12.52 -24.15 -6.63
CA VAL A 223 -13.32 -23.93 -5.42
C VAL A 223 -12.95 -22.61 -4.76
N VAL A 224 -11.66 -22.26 -4.75
CA VAL A 224 -11.16 -21.02 -4.13
C VAL A 224 -11.59 -19.77 -4.91
N LEU A 225 -11.70 -19.89 -6.23
CA LEU A 225 -12.02 -18.78 -7.13
C LEU A 225 -13.50 -18.69 -7.52
N GLN A 226 -14.36 -19.57 -6.99
CA GLN A 226 -15.76 -19.67 -7.43
C GLN A 226 -16.52 -18.34 -7.27
N ASP A 227 -16.28 -17.61 -6.17
CA ASP A 227 -16.92 -16.30 -5.94
C ASP A 227 -16.13 -15.13 -6.57
N TRP A 228 -14.94 -15.40 -7.12
CA TRP A 228 -14.03 -14.39 -7.63
C TRP A 228 -14.22 -14.18 -9.13
N ILE A 229 -14.65 -15.23 -9.84
CA ILE A 229 -14.92 -15.21 -11.27
C ILE A 229 -16.42 -15.35 -11.47
N ARG A 230 -17.01 -14.42 -12.23
CA ARG A 230 -18.44 -14.43 -12.56
C ARG A 230 -18.74 -15.54 -13.56
N HIS A 231 -19.73 -16.37 -13.22
CA HIS A 231 -20.19 -17.46 -14.11
C HIS A 231 -20.78 -16.95 -15.44
N SER A 232 -21.26 -15.71 -15.49
CA SER A 232 -21.90 -15.12 -16.68
C SER A 232 -20.96 -14.90 -17.85
N ASP A 233 -19.73 -14.49 -17.58
CA ASP A 233 -18.80 -13.94 -18.59
C ASP A 233 -17.33 -14.28 -18.32
N GLY A 234 -17.03 -15.03 -17.25
CA GLY A 234 -15.66 -15.43 -16.89
C GLY A 234 -14.78 -14.28 -16.40
N LYS A 235 -15.35 -13.10 -16.11
CA LYS A 235 -14.64 -11.91 -15.62
C LYS A 235 -14.54 -11.88 -14.10
N LEU A 236 -13.69 -11.03 -13.53
CA LEU A 236 -13.66 -10.86 -12.06
C LEU A 236 -14.96 -10.25 -11.56
N SER A 237 -15.47 -10.81 -10.46
CA SER A 237 -16.41 -10.13 -9.58
C SER A 237 -15.71 -8.98 -8.83
N PHE A 238 -16.49 -8.11 -8.20
CA PHE A 238 -15.93 -7.06 -7.32
C PHE A 238 -15.04 -7.65 -6.21
N LEU A 239 -15.46 -8.78 -5.63
CA LEU A 239 -14.65 -9.49 -4.63
C LEU A 239 -13.32 -9.96 -5.24
N GLY A 240 -13.36 -10.58 -6.42
CA GLY A 240 -12.17 -11.02 -7.14
C GLY A 240 -11.22 -9.85 -7.45
N PHE A 241 -11.76 -8.69 -7.85
CA PHE A 241 -10.99 -7.47 -8.07
C PHE A 241 -10.29 -6.98 -6.80
N VAL A 242 -10.98 -6.91 -5.67
CA VAL A 242 -10.37 -6.51 -4.39
C VAL A 242 -9.25 -7.48 -3.99
N ARG A 243 -9.44 -8.79 -4.20
CA ARG A 243 -8.40 -9.79 -3.94
C ARG A 243 -7.20 -9.65 -4.87
N LEU A 244 -7.44 -9.37 -6.15
CA LEU A 244 -6.40 -9.13 -7.14
C LEU A 244 -5.52 -7.92 -6.77
N LEU A 245 -6.10 -6.83 -6.25
CA LEU A 245 -5.35 -5.65 -5.81
C LEU A 245 -4.28 -6.02 -4.77
N HIS A 246 -4.61 -6.88 -3.81
CA HIS A 246 -3.68 -7.37 -2.78
C HIS A 246 -2.57 -8.27 -3.35
N GLY A 247 -2.83 -9.02 -4.42
CA GLY A 247 -1.91 -10.00 -5.00
C GLY A 247 -1.58 -11.15 -4.05
N VAL A 248 -0.38 -11.73 -4.17
CA VAL A 248 0.12 -12.80 -3.29
C VAL A 248 0.03 -12.36 -1.82
N SER A 249 -0.86 -13.00 -1.06
CA SER A 249 -0.94 -12.76 0.38
C SER A 249 0.30 -13.35 1.05
N SER A 250 1.08 -12.56 1.79
CA SER A 250 2.12 -13.11 2.68
C SER A 250 1.54 -13.95 3.83
N ARG A 251 0.21 -14.03 3.96
CA ARG A 251 -0.43 -15.06 4.78
C ARG A 251 -0.49 -16.34 3.97
N THR A 252 0.44 -17.25 4.26
CA THR A 252 0.10 -18.67 4.35
C THR A 252 -1.26 -18.77 5.01
N PHE A 253 -2.22 -19.42 4.34
CA PHE A 253 -3.52 -19.76 4.90
C PHE A 253 -3.28 -20.50 6.22
N GLN A 254 -3.31 -19.80 7.36
CA GLN A 254 -3.44 -20.45 8.64
C GLN A 254 -4.87 -20.98 8.66
N LYS A 255 -4.98 -22.31 8.51
CA LYS A 255 -6.21 -23.05 8.77
C LYS A 255 -6.74 -22.64 10.14
N ALA A 256 -8.04 -22.35 10.18
CA ALA A 256 -8.82 -22.28 11.41
C ALA A 256 -8.71 -23.59 12.19
#